data_AF-A0A069D4V1-F1
#
_entry.id   AF-A0A069D4V1-F1
#
_cell.length_a   1.000
_cell.length_b   1.000
_cell.length_c   1.000
_cell.angle_alpha   90.00
_cell.angle_beta   90.00
_cell.angle_gamma   90.00
#
_symmetry.space_group_name_H-M   'P 1'
#
loop_
_entity.id
_entity.type
_entity.pdbx_description
1 polymer ?
#
loop_
_entity_poly.entity_id
_entity_poly.type
_entity_poly.pdbx_seq_one_letter_code
_entity_poly.pdbx_strand_id
1 'polypeptide(L)'
;MEQITSLLSICAAIILGFSGCSSQKNISEIKLNQVGYYPQQEKVAIWEGKFSGSFKVIDATTREWVMENKAGVNVVSPWNDKIRTQLDLSRITYPGEFILVVNNTEVPFRVANQALKPLAQAAFKAFYYQRTGMSIEQPYAGMWSRPAAHNDNRVLVHASAASQSRPEGTIISSPGGWYDAGDYNKYVVNSAYSIGLIQAVCQMIPDYMASLKLDIPENTNKTPDVLDEMYYNLKWLLTMQDSVDGGVYHKLTTPDFEVH
;
A
#
# COMPACT_ATOMS: atom_id res chain seq x y z
N MET A 1 3.29 70.30 33.11
CA MET A 1 1.88 70.31 33.55
C MET A 1 1.06 70.22 32.28
N GLU A 2 0.43 69.14 31.89
CA GLU A 2 0.02 67.90 32.57
C GLU A 2 0.07 66.73 31.57
N GLN A 3 0.21 65.53 32.13
CA GLN A 3 0.13 64.23 31.45
C GLN A 3 -1.34 63.86 31.15
N ILE A 4 -1.54 62.91 30.22
CA ILE A 4 -2.57 61.82 30.16
C ILE A 4 -2.59 61.31 28.69
N THR A 5 -1.79 60.29 28.32
CA THR A 5 -2.06 58.83 28.25
C THR A 5 -3.13 58.34 27.27
N SER A 6 -2.73 57.34 26.46
CA SER A 6 -3.52 56.20 25.91
C SER A 6 -4.39 56.49 24.66
N LEU A 7 -4.44 55.72 23.55
CA LEU A 7 -3.80 54.48 23.04
C LEU A 7 -4.23 54.34 21.55
N LEU A 8 -3.59 53.42 20.81
CA LEU A 8 -4.12 52.64 19.66
C LEU A 8 -4.31 53.32 18.29
N SER A 9 -3.34 53.14 17.39
CA SER A 9 -3.46 52.18 16.25
C SER A 9 -2.36 52.46 15.22
N ILE A 10 -1.27 51.69 15.27
CA ILE A 10 -0.26 51.63 14.20
C ILE A 10 -0.58 50.38 13.37
N CYS A 11 -1.21 50.59 12.20
CA CYS A 11 -1.30 49.57 11.17
C CYS A 11 0.07 49.47 10.46
N ALA A 12 0.92 48.55 10.90
CA ALA A 12 2.09 48.15 10.15
C ALA A 12 1.67 47.13 9.08
N ALA A 13 1.70 47.54 7.81
CA ALA A 13 1.54 46.65 6.67
C ALA A 13 2.80 45.76 6.55
N ILE A 14 2.69 44.51 6.97
CA ILE A 14 3.69 43.48 6.70
C ILE A 14 3.43 42.97 5.28
N ILE A 15 4.20 43.46 4.31
CA ILE A 15 4.28 42.85 2.99
C ILE A 15 5.12 41.58 3.12
N LEU A 16 4.44 40.45 3.34
CA LEU A 16 5.03 39.12 3.21
C LEU A 16 5.34 38.90 1.72
N GLY A 17 6.63 39.02 1.38
CA GLY A 17 7.14 38.52 0.12
C GLY A 17 6.92 37.02 0.04
N PHE A 18 5.92 36.61 -0.73
CA PHE A 18 5.81 35.23 -1.19
C PHE A 18 6.98 34.97 -2.13
N SER A 19 8.09 34.50 -1.57
CA SER A 19 9.05 33.71 -2.31
C SER A 19 8.30 32.46 -2.77
N GLY A 20 7.83 32.48 -4.01
CA GLY A 20 7.29 31.30 -4.67
C GLY A 20 8.33 30.20 -4.56
N CYS A 21 8.07 29.24 -3.68
CA CYS A 21 8.78 27.98 -3.68
C CYS A 21 8.36 27.30 -4.99
N SER A 22 9.10 27.60 -6.06
CA SER A 22 9.09 26.80 -7.26
C SER A 22 9.50 25.41 -6.79
N SER A 23 8.51 24.55 -6.57
CA SER A 23 8.71 23.10 -6.55
C SER A 23 9.11 22.74 -7.97
N GLN A 24 10.38 22.97 -8.29
CA GLN A 24 11.03 22.33 -9.41
C GLN A 24 10.87 20.85 -9.09
N LYS A 25 9.94 20.21 -9.79
CA LYS A 25 9.72 18.78 -9.72
C LYS A 25 11.00 18.18 -10.29
N ASN A 26 12.04 18.07 -9.46
CA ASN A 26 13.24 17.33 -9.76
C ASN A 26 12.75 15.89 -9.84
N ILE A 27 12.27 15.51 -11.01
CA ILE A 27 12.12 14.12 -11.38
C ILE A 27 13.54 13.60 -11.27
N SER A 28 13.84 12.95 -10.16
CA SER A 28 15.14 12.32 -9.95
C SER A 28 15.42 11.48 -11.20
N GLU A 29 16.50 11.81 -11.90
CA GLU A 29 17.00 11.06 -13.05
C GLU A 29 17.35 9.62 -12.64
N ILE A 30 17.41 9.34 -11.34
CA ILE A 30 17.63 8.03 -10.75
C ILE A 30 16.31 7.46 -10.22
N LYS A 31 15.97 6.23 -10.62
CA LYS A 31 14.93 5.39 -10.00
C LYS A 31 15.58 4.21 -9.28
N LEU A 32 15.09 3.89 -8.09
CA LEU A 32 15.57 2.76 -7.29
C LEU A 32 14.44 2.20 -6.44
N ASN A 33 14.68 1.06 -5.78
CA ASN A 33 13.72 0.51 -4.82
C ASN A 33 13.66 1.40 -3.57
N GLN A 34 12.57 2.14 -3.43
CA GLN A 34 12.38 3.11 -2.34
C GLN A 34 12.14 2.46 -0.97
N VAL A 35 11.82 1.16 -0.93
CA VAL A 35 11.70 0.40 0.32
C VAL A 35 13.07 -0.09 0.78
N GLY A 36 13.87 -0.61 -0.15
CA GLY A 36 15.25 -1.03 0.08
C GLY A 36 15.60 -2.38 -0.54
N TYR A 37 16.80 -2.86 -0.22
CA TYR A 37 17.40 -4.06 -0.81
C TYR A 37 17.86 -5.06 0.27
N TYR A 38 17.92 -6.34 -0.09
CA TYR A 38 18.51 -7.37 0.77
C TYR A 38 20.04 -7.48 0.55
N PRO A 39 20.84 -7.73 1.59
CA PRO A 39 22.30 -7.68 1.48
C PRO A 39 22.89 -8.64 0.44
N GLN A 40 22.37 -9.87 0.32
CA GLN A 40 22.89 -10.90 -0.59
C GLN A 40 22.05 -11.07 -1.87
N GLN A 41 21.29 -10.04 -2.24
CA GLN A 41 20.46 -10.03 -3.45
C GLN A 41 20.93 -8.95 -4.42
N GLU A 42 20.45 -9.04 -5.66
CA GLU A 42 20.63 -8.04 -6.69
C GLU A 42 20.10 -6.67 -6.22
N LYS A 43 20.85 -5.61 -6.54
CA LYS A 43 20.49 -4.22 -6.22
C LYS A 43 20.75 -3.35 -7.44
N VAL A 44 19.67 -2.98 -8.13
CA VAL A 44 19.77 -2.13 -9.32
C VAL A 44 19.09 -0.79 -9.06
N ALA A 45 19.82 0.28 -9.37
CA ALA A 45 19.25 1.59 -9.63
C ALA A 45 19.28 1.87 -11.13
N ILE A 46 18.43 2.78 -11.59
CA ILE A 46 18.19 3.09 -12.98
C ILE A 46 18.42 4.58 -13.19
N TRP A 47 19.32 4.92 -14.09
CA TRP A 47 19.41 6.27 -14.65
C TRP A 47 18.48 6.41 -15.86
N GLU A 48 17.62 7.43 -15.88
CA GLU A 48 16.77 7.78 -17.02
C GLU A 48 17.62 8.44 -18.11
N GLY A 49 17.77 7.76 -19.25
CA GLY A 49 18.61 8.18 -20.36
C GLY A 49 19.90 7.39 -20.48
N LYS A 50 20.74 7.84 -21.42
CA LYS A 50 22.07 7.28 -21.67
C LYS A 50 23.07 7.87 -20.69
N PHE A 51 23.75 7.03 -19.94
CA PHE A 51 24.81 7.43 -19.03
C PHE A 51 26.08 6.60 -19.29
N SER A 52 27.22 7.27 -19.27
CA SER A 52 28.54 6.66 -19.37
C SER A 52 29.45 7.37 -18.39
N GLY A 53 30.04 6.63 -17.45
CA GLY A 53 30.84 7.20 -16.38
C GLY A 53 30.95 6.26 -15.20
N SER A 54 31.40 6.78 -14.06
CA SER A 54 31.29 6.11 -12.76
C SER A 54 30.20 6.74 -11.92
N PHE A 55 29.67 5.94 -11.01
CA PHE A 55 28.85 6.38 -9.90
C PHE A 55 29.46 5.89 -8.60
N LYS A 56 29.03 6.48 -7.50
CA LYS A 56 29.56 6.17 -6.20
C LYS A 56 28.44 5.97 -5.19
N VAL A 57 28.73 5.22 -4.14
CA VAL A 57 27.85 5.08 -2.97
C VAL A 57 28.62 5.55 -1.75
N ILE A 58 27.94 6.35 -0.93
CA ILE A 58 28.43 6.77 0.38
C ILE A 58 27.58 6.13 1.48
N ASP A 59 28.22 5.86 2.62
CA ASP A 59 27.50 5.59 3.86
C ASP A 59 26.80 6.88 4.32
N ALA A 60 25.50 6.79 4.63
CA ALA A 60 24.72 7.97 5.00
C ALA A 60 25.12 8.56 6.36
N THR A 61 25.74 7.76 7.23
CA THR A 61 26.17 8.16 8.58
C THR A 61 27.58 8.73 8.57
N THR A 62 28.55 7.98 8.04
CA THR A 62 29.96 8.41 8.06
C THR A 62 30.29 9.39 6.93
N ARG A 63 29.44 9.45 5.89
CA ARG A 63 29.68 10.19 4.64
C ARG A 63 30.93 9.72 3.89
N GLU A 64 31.46 8.54 4.22
CA GLU A 64 32.60 7.94 3.53
C GLU A 64 32.17 7.18 2.27
N TRP A 65 33.07 7.13 1.28
CA TRP A 65 32.87 6.32 0.08
C TRP A 65 32.97 4.84 0.41
N VAL A 66 31.90 4.09 0.13
CA VAL A 66 31.84 2.65 0.36
C VAL A 66 31.86 1.83 -0.93
N MET A 67 31.59 2.47 -2.07
CA MET A 67 31.67 1.87 -3.39
C MET A 67 31.89 2.93 -4.46
N GLU A 68 32.69 2.59 -5.46
CA GLU A 68 32.68 3.21 -6.78
C GLU A 68 32.52 2.11 -7.84
N ASN A 69 31.67 2.35 -8.83
CA ASN A 69 31.44 1.41 -9.91
C ASN A 69 31.14 2.15 -11.22
N LYS A 70 31.30 1.49 -12.36
CA LYS A 70 30.99 2.05 -13.68
C LYS A 70 29.52 1.87 -14.02
N ALA A 71 28.97 2.84 -14.75
CA ALA A 71 27.66 2.72 -15.37
C ALA A 71 27.58 1.41 -16.18
N GLY A 72 26.47 0.70 -16.00
CA GLY A 72 26.23 -0.57 -16.67
C GLY A 72 25.69 -0.39 -18.10
N VAL A 73 24.89 -1.36 -18.53
CA VAL A 73 24.36 -1.40 -19.90
C VAL A 73 23.28 -0.34 -20.10
N ASN A 74 23.32 0.28 -21.29
CA ASN A 74 22.22 1.10 -21.80
C ASN A 74 21.15 0.18 -22.40
N VAL A 75 19.94 0.19 -21.82
CA VAL A 75 18.81 -0.63 -22.22
C VAL A 75 17.77 0.24 -22.89
N VAL A 76 17.34 -0.14 -24.09
CA VAL A 76 16.22 0.49 -24.80
C VAL A 76 14.95 -0.22 -24.39
N SER A 77 13.95 0.55 -23.94
CA SER A 77 12.62 0.04 -23.60
C SER A 77 11.89 -0.43 -24.87
N PRO A 78 11.48 -1.70 -25.00
CA PRO A 78 10.74 -2.16 -26.18
C PRO A 78 9.31 -1.58 -26.27
N TRP A 79 8.86 -0.86 -25.24
CA TRP A 79 7.50 -0.32 -25.13
C TRP A 79 7.38 1.15 -25.54
N ASN A 80 8.48 1.91 -25.46
CA ASN A 80 8.45 3.35 -25.65
C ASN A 80 9.79 3.97 -26.06
N ASP A 81 10.74 3.14 -26.50
CA ASP A 81 12.07 3.52 -27.00
C ASP A 81 12.95 4.34 -26.04
N LYS A 82 12.51 4.55 -24.79
CA LYS A 82 13.31 5.25 -23.78
C LYS A 82 14.55 4.42 -23.44
N ILE A 83 15.70 5.08 -23.46
CA ILE A 83 16.96 4.52 -23.00
C ILE A 83 17.06 4.67 -21.49
N ARG A 84 17.55 3.64 -20.80
CA ARG A 84 17.83 3.63 -19.37
C ARG A 84 19.18 2.98 -19.13
N THR A 85 19.96 3.51 -18.19
CA THR A 85 21.25 2.90 -17.81
C THR A 85 21.13 2.22 -16.46
N GLN A 86 21.52 0.95 -16.38
CA GLN A 86 21.54 0.23 -15.10
C GLN A 86 22.78 0.60 -14.27
N LEU A 87 22.57 0.77 -12.97
CA LEU A 87 23.60 1.03 -11.97
C LEU A 87 23.55 -0.10 -10.94
N ASP A 88 24.57 -0.96 -10.96
CA ASP A 88 24.63 -2.15 -10.09
C ASP A 88 25.27 -1.80 -8.73
N LEU A 89 24.43 -1.86 -7.70
CA LEU A 89 24.76 -1.59 -6.30
C LEU A 89 25.04 -2.88 -5.50
N SER A 90 25.08 -4.04 -6.16
CA SER A 90 25.07 -5.35 -5.50
C SER A 90 26.32 -5.64 -4.66
N ARG A 91 27.45 -4.93 -4.87
CA ARG A 91 28.65 -5.10 -4.01
C ARG A 91 28.45 -4.57 -2.58
N ILE A 92 27.39 -3.80 -2.30
CA ILE A 92 27.00 -3.49 -0.92
C ILE A 92 26.28 -4.71 -0.34
N THR A 93 26.96 -5.44 0.54
CA THR A 93 26.48 -6.75 1.05
C THR A 93 26.21 -6.76 2.55
N TYR A 94 26.15 -5.58 3.17
CA TYR A 94 25.86 -5.41 4.58
C TYR A 94 24.69 -4.43 4.79
N PRO A 95 23.91 -4.57 5.87
CA PRO A 95 22.84 -3.63 6.19
C PRO A 95 23.38 -2.22 6.46
N GLY A 96 22.63 -1.20 6.05
CA GLY A 96 22.97 0.20 6.27
C GLY A 96 22.06 1.15 5.50
N GLU A 97 22.22 2.43 5.80
CA GLU A 97 21.63 3.53 5.04
C GLU A 97 22.71 4.12 4.15
N PHE A 98 22.41 4.30 2.86
CA PHE A 98 23.38 4.69 1.85
C PHE A 98 22.82 5.80 0.98
N ILE A 99 23.72 6.49 0.27
CA ILE A 99 23.34 7.49 -0.72
C ILE A 99 24.07 7.15 -2.02
N LEU A 100 23.31 6.97 -3.09
CA LEU A 100 23.81 6.82 -4.45
C LEU A 100 24.10 8.21 -5.03
N VAL A 101 25.31 8.40 -5.55
CA VAL A 101 25.77 9.65 -6.16
C VAL A 101 26.08 9.42 -7.64
N VAL A 102 25.33 10.09 -8.52
CA VAL A 102 25.52 10.05 -9.99
C VAL A 102 25.36 11.48 -10.52
N ASN A 103 26.35 12.01 -11.26
CA ASN A 103 26.30 13.37 -11.82
C ASN A 103 25.82 14.45 -10.82
N ASN A 104 26.38 14.45 -9.60
CA ASN A 104 26.02 15.35 -8.50
C ASN A 104 24.57 15.19 -7.97
N THR A 105 23.83 14.19 -8.42
CA THR A 105 22.53 13.82 -7.84
C THR A 105 22.75 12.79 -6.74
N GLU A 106 22.26 13.10 -5.55
CA GLU A 106 22.26 12.22 -4.37
C GLU A 106 20.86 11.62 -4.16
N VAL A 107 20.75 10.29 -4.09
CA VAL A 107 19.48 9.60 -3.77
C VAL A 107 19.71 8.57 -2.66
N PRO A 108 18.98 8.67 -1.53
CA PRO A 108 19.12 7.72 -0.43
C PRO A 108 18.51 6.37 -0.79
N PHE A 109 19.10 5.29 -0.27
CA PHE A 109 18.54 3.95 -0.30
C PHE A 109 19.01 3.14 0.91
N ARG A 110 18.28 2.06 1.19
CA ARG A 110 18.52 1.21 2.35
C ARG A 110 18.89 -0.20 1.94
N VAL A 111 19.81 -0.82 2.68
CA VAL A 111 20.03 -2.28 2.66
C VAL A 111 19.69 -2.85 4.04
N ALA A 112 18.86 -3.88 4.10
CA ALA A 112 18.43 -4.48 5.36
C ALA A 112 18.10 -5.97 5.23
N ASN A 113 18.34 -6.74 6.30
CA ASN A 113 18.04 -8.18 6.36
C ASN A 113 16.54 -8.51 6.18
N GLN A 114 15.67 -7.53 6.40
CA GLN A 114 14.22 -7.65 6.25
C GLN A 114 13.65 -6.46 5.48
N ALA A 115 14.34 -6.05 4.39
CA ALA A 115 14.02 -4.84 3.65
C ALA A 115 12.54 -4.75 3.24
N LEU A 116 11.94 -5.84 2.74
CA LEU A 116 10.56 -5.85 2.27
C LEU A 116 9.53 -6.28 3.33
N LYS A 117 9.94 -6.56 4.58
CA LYS A 117 9.00 -6.96 5.64
C LYS A 117 7.94 -5.88 5.91
N PRO A 118 8.28 -4.58 6.04
CA PRO A 118 7.28 -3.54 6.22
C PRO A 118 6.30 -3.45 5.04
N LEU A 119 6.78 -3.66 3.80
CA LEU A 119 5.93 -3.70 2.61
C LEU A 119 4.95 -4.89 2.68
N ALA A 120 5.41 -6.08 3.05
CA ALA A 120 4.54 -7.24 3.22
C ALA A 120 3.48 -7.00 4.30
N GLN A 121 3.87 -6.44 5.45
CA GLN A 121 2.92 -6.09 6.52
C GLN A 121 1.88 -5.08 6.04
N ALA A 122 2.31 -4.01 5.35
CA ALA A 122 1.39 -3.00 4.83
C ALA A 122 0.43 -3.57 3.77
N ALA A 123 0.93 -4.43 2.87
CA ALA A 123 0.13 -5.05 1.83
C ALA A 123 -0.97 -5.94 2.40
N PHE A 124 -0.68 -6.71 3.45
CA PHE A 124 -1.70 -7.53 4.13
C PHE A 124 -2.61 -6.71 5.05
N LYS A 125 -2.08 -5.70 5.75
CA LYS A 125 -2.87 -4.77 6.57
C LYS A 125 -3.88 -3.97 5.73
N ALA A 126 -3.63 -3.80 4.42
CA ALA A 126 -4.59 -3.16 3.52
C ALA A 126 -5.96 -3.86 3.50
N PHE A 127 -6.00 -5.19 3.64
CA PHE A 127 -7.26 -5.93 3.71
C PHE A 127 -8.07 -5.57 4.97
N TYR A 128 -7.40 -5.33 6.10
CA TYR A 128 -8.06 -4.83 7.31
C TYR A 128 -8.78 -3.51 7.07
N TYR A 129 -8.12 -2.55 6.38
CA TYR A 129 -8.75 -1.27 6.04
C TYR A 129 -9.97 -1.41 5.13
N GLN A 130 -10.00 -2.47 4.31
CA GLN A 130 -11.10 -2.79 3.41
C GLN A 130 -12.23 -3.59 4.07
N ARG A 131 -12.12 -4.03 5.33
CA ARG A 131 -13.20 -4.78 5.99
C ARG A 131 -14.50 -4.00 6.06
N THR A 132 -15.62 -4.63 5.75
CA THR A 132 -16.96 -4.05 5.91
C THR A 132 -17.77 -4.74 7.01
N GLY A 133 -18.86 -4.12 7.48
CA GLY A 133 -19.73 -4.68 8.53
C GLY A 133 -19.15 -4.62 9.94
N MET A 134 -18.03 -3.91 10.12
CA MET A 134 -17.42 -3.60 11.40
C MET A 134 -16.76 -2.23 11.37
N SER A 135 -16.51 -1.65 12.55
CA SER A 135 -15.67 -0.46 12.66
C SER A 135 -14.21 -0.81 12.37
N ILE A 136 -13.51 0.09 11.69
CA ILE A 136 -12.05 0.07 11.59
C ILE A 136 -11.53 0.90 12.76
N GLU A 137 -10.92 0.24 13.73
CA GLU A 137 -10.70 0.81 15.06
C GLU A 137 -9.40 1.61 15.14
N GLN A 138 -9.46 2.73 15.87
CA GLN A 138 -8.34 3.65 16.04
C GLN A 138 -7.03 3.02 16.53
N PRO A 139 -7.02 2.04 17.47
CA PRO A 139 -5.78 1.42 17.93
C PRO A 139 -4.99 0.73 16.81
N TYR A 140 -5.69 0.22 15.78
CA TYR A 140 -5.09 -0.52 14.67
C TYR A 140 -4.94 0.32 13.41
N ALA A 141 -5.75 1.37 13.24
CA ALA A 141 -5.83 2.15 12.00
C ALA A 141 -5.35 3.60 12.12
N GLY A 142 -5.17 4.12 13.34
CA GLY A 142 -4.82 5.51 13.57
C GLY A 142 -5.79 6.46 12.87
N MET A 143 -5.26 7.36 12.04
CA MET A 143 -6.07 8.34 11.30
C MET A 143 -6.99 7.73 10.23
N TRP A 144 -6.80 6.45 9.87
CA TRP A 144 -7.63 5.73 8.91
C TRP A 144 -8.79 4.97 9.55
N SER A 145 -9.02 5.16 10.86
CA SER A 145 -10.17 4.58 11.55
C SER A 145 -11.48 5.14 11.00
N ARG A 146 -12.51 4.30 10.95
CA ARG A 146 -13.87 4.67 10.52
C ARG A 146 -14.93 3.86 11.25
N PRO A 147 -16.14 4.41 11.46
CA PRO A 147 -17.25 3.63 12.02
C PRO A 147 -17.66 2.48 11.10
N ALA A 148 -18.41 1.54 11.65
CA ALA A 148 -19.03 0.48 10.87
C ALA A 148 -19.94 1.04 9.77
N ALA A 149 -19.87 0.45 8.59
CA ALA A 149 -20.71 0.73 7.43
C ALA A 149 -21.06 -0.58 6.73
N HIS A 150 -22.14 -0.57 5.94
CA HIS A 150 -22.58 -1.73 5.15
C HIS A 150 -22.62 -3.03 5.98
N ASN A 151 -23.46 -3.02 7.03
CA ASN A 151 -23.67 -4.20 7.87
C ASN A 151 -24.29 -5.37 7.10
N ASP A 152 -24.93 -5.10 5.96
CA ASP A 152 -25.48 -6.09 5.02
C ASP A 152 -26.41 -7.14 5.66
N ASN A 153 -27.10 -6.75 6.73
CA ASN A 153 -28.08 -7.60 7.42
C ASN A 153 -29.42 -7.71 6.66
N ARG A 154 -29.63 -6.85 5.65
CA ARG A 154 -30.83 -6.79 4.82
C ARG A 154 -30.47 -6.44 3.39
N VAL A 155 -30.19 -7.46 2.59
CA VAL A 155 -29.81 -7.37 1.18
C VAL A 155 -30.94 -7.96 0.34
N LEU A 156 -31.27 -7.32 -0.77
CA LEU A 156 -32.32 -7.79 -1.68
C LEU A 156 -31.71 -8.69 -2.77
N VAL A 157 -32.33 -9.84 -3.02
CA VAL A 157 -32.02 -10.65 -4.20
C VAL A 157 -32.49 -9.89 -5.45
N HIS A 158 -31.56 -9.56 -6.34
CA HIS A 158 -31.84 -8.90 -7.61
C HIS A 158 -32.52 -9.88 -8.60
N ALA A 159 -33.33 -9.37 -9.54
CA ALA A 159 -34.00 -10.18 -10.57
C ALA A 159 -33.07 -11.16 -11.30
N SER A 160 -31.85 -10.73 -11.63
CA SER A 160 -30.86 -11.56 -12.34
C SER A 160 -30.28 -12.71 -11.51
N ALA A 161 -30.53 -12.73 -10.20
CA ALA A 161 -30.08 -13.75 -9.25
C ALA A 161 -31.27 -14.46 -8.58
N ALA A 162 -32.49 -14.18 -9.02
CA ALA A 162 -33.70 -14.78 -8.47
C ALA A 162 -33.78 -16.27 -8.84
N SER A 163 -34.27 -17.06 -7.90
CA SER A 163 -34.57 -18.48 -8.08
C SER A 163 -35.99 -18.77 -7.58
N GLN A 164 -36.47 -20.00 -7.77
CA GLN A 164 -37.78 -20.40 -7.25
C GLN A 164 -37.84 -20.34 -5.72
N SER A 165 -36.73 -20.66 -5.03
CA SER A 165 -36.62 -20.60 -3.56
C SER A 165 -36.34 -19.19 -3.03
N ARG A 166 -35.74 -18.33 -3.85
CA ARG A 166 -35.41 -16.93 -3.51
C ARG A 166 -35.82 -16.00 -4.66
N PRO A 167 -37.12 -15.66 -4.79
CA PRO A 167 -37.57 -14.72 -5.80
C PRO A 167 -36.96 -13.33 -5.60
N GLU A 168 -37.05 -12.48 -6.62
CA GLU A 168 -36.62 -11.08 -6.55
C GLU A 168 -37.20 -10.38 -5.31
N GLY A 169 -36.36 -9.55 -4.67
CA GLY A 169 -36.74 -8.82 -3.46
C GLY A 169 -36.70 -9.65 -2.19
N THR A 170 -36.39 -10.96 -2.26
CA THR A 170 -36.11 -11.76 -1.06
C THR A 170 -35.01 -11.08 -0.24
N ILE A 171 -35.28 -10.86 1.06
CA ILE A 171 -34.32 -10.26 1.98
C ILE A 171 -33.42 -11.36 2.55
N ILE A 172 -32.12 -11.24 2.34
CA ILE A 172 -31.09 -12.11 2.90
C ILE A 172 -30.08 -11.28 3.73
N SER A 173 -29.23 -11.97 4.48
CA SER A 173 -28.14 -11.36 5.25
C SER A 173 -26.79 -11.84 4.70
N SER A 174 -25.87 -10.91 4.44
CA SER A 174 -24.54 -11.20 3.87
C SER A 174 -23.45 -10.24 4.40
N PRO A 175 -23.24 -10.21 5.74
CA PRO A 175 -22.30 -9.30 6.42
C PRO A 175 -20.83 -9.65 6.16
N GLY A 176 -19.95 -8.68 6.47
CA GLY A 176 -18.50 -8.89 6.46
C GLY A 176 -17.88 -8.84 5.06
N GLY A 177 -16.64 -9.32 4.97
CA GLY A 177 -15.86 -9.31 3.73
C GLY A 177 -15.09 -8.01 3.51
N TRP A 178 -14.49 -7.89 2.33
CA TRP A 178 -13.72 -6.72 1.93
C TRP A 178 -14.44 -5.93 0.86
N TYR A 179 -14.38 -4.59 0.95
CA TYR A 179 -14.58 -3.73 -0.20
C TYR A 179 -13.54 -4.05 -1.28
N ASP A 180 -14.00 -4.18 -2.52
CA ASP A 180 -13.19 -4.74 -3.61
C ASP A 180 -12.11 -3.78 -4.10
N ALA A 181 -12.44 -2.50 -4.18
CA ALA A 181 -11.53 -1.47 -4.65
C ALA A 181 -11.82 -0.12 -3.97
N GLY A 182 -11.87 0.95 -4.75
CA GLY A 182 -12.22 2.29 -4.26
C GLY A 182 -13.71 2.49 -3.99
N ASP A 183 -14.57 1.60 -4.51
CA ASP A 183 -16.00 1.55 -4.19
C ASP A 183 -16.28 0.59 -3.04
N TYR A 184 -17.50 0.65 -2.49
CA TYR A 184 -17.93 -0.15 -1.34
C TYR A 184 -18.62 -1.47 -1.71
N ASN A 185 -18.61 -1.86 -2.98
CA ASN A 185 -19.21 -3.13 -3.40
C ASN A 185 -18.24 -4.30 -3.18
N LYS A 186 -18.80 -5.52 -3.18
CA LYS A 186 -18.07 -6.77 -2.94
C LYS A 186 -18.31 -7.77 -4.06
N TYR A 187 -17.24 -8.36 -4.60
CA TYR A 187 -17.32 -9.25 -5.77
C TYR A 187 -16.68 -10.61 -5.48
N VAL A 188 -17.45 -11.68 -5.67
CA VAL A 188 -17.02 -13.05 -5.31
C VAL A 188 -15.83 -13.49 -6.15
N VAL A 189 -15.82 -13.16 -7.44
CA VAL A 189 -14.73 -13.59 -8.35
C VAL A 189 -13.38 -13.04 -7.91
N ASN A 190 -13.27 -11.72 -7.69
CA ASN A 190 -12.03 -11.10 -7.29
C ASN A 190 -11.62 -11.53 -5.87
N SER A 191 -12.58 -11.56 -4.94
CA SER A 191 -12.33 -12.03 -3.57
C SER A 191 -11.83 -13.47 -3.49
N ALA A 192 -12.45 -14.40 -4.23
CA ALA A 192 -12.02 -15.80 -4.26
C ALA A 192 -10.61 -15.95 -4.87
N TYR A 193 -10.30 -15.17 -5.92
CA TYR A 193 -8.96 -15.15 -6.51
C TYR A 193 -7.91 -14.61 -5.51
N SER A 194 -8.18 -13.49 -4.84
CA SER A 194 -7.29 -12.94 -3.82
C SER A 194 -7.03 -13.94 -2.69
N ILE A 195 -8.08 -14.60 -2.18
CA ILE A 195 -7.93 -15.66 -1.17
C ILE A 195 -7.05 -16.80 -1.69
N GLY A 196 -7.30 -17.30 -2.90
CA GLY A 196 -6.51 -18.38 -3.49
C GLY A 196 -5.03 -18.02 -3.64
N LEU A 197 -4.72 -16.79 -4.06
CA LEU A 197 -3.34 -16.31 -4.16
C LEU A 197 -2.67 -16.26 -2.78
N ILE A 198 -3.36 -15.75 -1.76
CA ILE A 198 -2.83 -15.72 -0.39
C ILE A 198 -2.60 -17.15 0.13
N GLN A 199 -3.52 -18.08 -0.11
CA GLN A 199 -3.36 -19.50 0.26
C GLN A 199 -2.12 -20.11 -0.38
N ALA A 200 -1.89 -19.86 -1.68
CA ALA A 200 -0.71 -20.35 -2.38
C ALA A 200 0.58 -19.81 -1.74
N VAL A 201 0.63 -18.53 -1.38
CA VAL A 201 1.79 -17.94 -0.69
C VAL A 201 1.97 -18.54 0.71
N CYS A 202 0.90 -18.74 1.46
CA CYS A 202 0.93 -19.43 2.77
C CYS A 202 1.48 -20.85 2.67
N GLN A 203 1.22 -21.57 1.57
CA GLN A 203 1.80 -22.90 1.34
C GLN A 203 3.28 -22.84 0.93
N MET A 204 3.69 -21.82 0.19
CA MET A 204 5.07 -21.66 -0.26
C MET A 204 6.03 -21.24 0.86
N ILE A 205 5.59 -20.36 1.76
CA ILE A 205 6.43 -19.77 2.83
C ILE A 205 5.70 -19.74 4.19
N PRO A 206 5.27 -20.91 4.71
CA PRO A 206 4.36 -21.00 5.86
C PRO A 206 4.91 -20.34 7.12
N ASP A 207 6.19 -20.56 7.45
CA ASP A 207 6.80 -19.99 8.66
C ASP A 207 6.86 -18.46 8.62
N TYR A 208 7.16 -17.89 7.44
CA TYR A 208 7.17 -16.45 7.25
C TYR A 208 5.76 -15.88 7.42
N MET A 209 4.77 -16.48 6.75
CA MET A 209 3.37 -16.05 6.82
C MET A 209 2.79 -16.19 8.23
N ALA A 210 3.17 -17.24 8.96
CA ALA A 210 2.80 -17.43 10.36
C ALA A 210 3.43 -16.38 11.30
N SER A 211 4.61 -15.87 10.96
CA SER A 211 5.33 -14.87 11.75
C SER A 211 4.88 -13.42 11.48
N LEU A 212 4.14 -13.18 10.40
CA LEU A 212 3.69 -11.83 10.04
C LEU A 212 2.62 -11.34 11.02
N LYS A 213 2.93 -10.21 11.65
CA LYS A 213 1.99 -9.45 12.49
C LYS A 213 1.47 -8.26 11.73
N LEU A 214 0.14 -8.20 11.59
CA LEU A 214 -0.57 -7.22 10.77
C LEU A 214 -1.13 -6.06 11.57
N ASP A 215 -1.08 -6.14 12.90
CA ASP A 215 -1.62 -5.12 13.80
C ASP A 215 -3.11 -4.87 13.51
N ILE A 216 -3.88 -5.93 13.72
CA ILE A 216 -5.33 -6.05 13.54
C ILE A 216 -5.97 -6.51 14.87
N PRO A 217 -7.30 -6.40 15.05
CA PRO A 217 -7.98 -6.81 16.29
C PRO A 217 -7.67 -8.23 16.77
N GLU A 218 -7.42 -9.15 15.84
CA GLU A 218 -7.13 -10.54 16.14
C GLU A 218 -5.68 -10.81 16.58
N ASN A 219 -4.77 -9.82 16.55
CA ASN A 219 -3.32 -10.01 16.70
C ASN A 219 -2.86 -10.62 18.04
N THR A 220 -3.73 -10.68 19.05
CA THR A 220 -3.48 -11.31 20.36
C THR A 220 -3.94 -12.77 20.46
N ASN A 221 -4.63 -13.30 19.45
CA ASN A 221 -5.08 -14.68 19.45
C ASN A 221 -3.92 -15.66 19.10
N LYS A 222 -4.22 -16.95 18.95
CA LYS A 222 -3.23 -17.99 18.58
C LYS A 222 -3.18 -18.29 17.08
N THR A 223 -4.01 -17.63 16.29
CA THR A 223 -4.08 -17.75 14.85
C THR A 223 -3.07 -16.77 14.23
N PRO A 224 -2.36 -17.15 13.15
CA PRO A 224 -1.62 -16.17 12.37
C PRO A 224 -2.54 -15.08 11.81
N ASP A 225 -2.15 -13.82 11.98
CA ASP A 225 -2.95 -12.66 11.58
C ASP A 225 -3.40 -12.72 10.11
N VAL A 226 -2.58 -13.27 9.20
CA VAL A 226 -2.96 -13.45 7.79
C VAL A 226 -4.14 -14.40 7.63
N LEU A 227 -4.19 -15.49 8.42
CA LEU A 227 -5.30 -16.43 8.38
C LEU A 227 -6.57 -15.82 8.99
N ASP A 228 -6.46 -15.01 10.03
CA ASP A 228 -7.61 -14.26 10.57
C ASP A 228 -8.19 -13.30 9.53
N GLU A 229 -7.32 -12.58 8.82
CA GLU A 229 -7.75 -11.67 7.75
C GLU A 229 -8.46 -12.42 6.61
N MET A 230 -7.89 -13.54 6.16
CA MET A 230 -8.53 -14.40 5.17
C MET A 230 -9.87 -14.96 5.66
N TYR A 231 -9.93 -15.36 6.94
CA TYR A 231 -11.13 -15.90 7.54
C TYR A 231 -12.25 -14.86 7.59
N TYR A 232 -11.92 -13.59 7.83
CA TYR A 232 -12.87 -12.48 7.77
C TYR A 232 -13.61 -12.44 6.42
N ASN A 233 -12.89 -12.60 5.31
CA ASN A 233 -13.50 -12.59 3.98
C ASN A 233 -14.13 -13.92 3.58
N LEU A 234 -13.54 -15.05 3.96
CA LEU A 234 -14.15 -16.36 3.75
C LEU A 234 -15.53 -16.47 4.42
N LYS A 235 -15.71 -15.86 5.60
CA LYS A 235 -17.02 -15.79 6.25
C LYS A 235 -18.08 -15.10 5.39
N TRP A 236 -17.71 -14.04 4.68
CA TRP A 236 -18.61 -13.39 3.72
C TRP A 236 -18.82 -14.25 2.46
N LEU A 237 -17.79 -14.89 1.92
CA LEU A 237 -17.96 -15.79 0.78
C LEU A 237 -18.95 -16.94 1.09
N LEU A 238 -18.98 -17.43 2.32
CA LEU A 238 -19.95 -18.43 2.77
C LEU A 238 -21.40 -17.90 2.77
N THR A 239 -21.63 -16.61 3.04
CA THR A 239 -22.98 -16.03 2.97
C THR A 239 -23.43 -15.78 1.53
N MET A 240 -22.51 -15.81 0.57
CA MET A 240 -22.81 -15.68 -0.86
C MET A 240 -23.25 -16.99 -1.51
N GLN A 241 -23.20 -18.12 -0.80
CA GLN A 241 -23.73 -19.39 -1.28
C GLN A 241 -25.23 -19.53 -0.99
N ASP A 242 -26.01 -19.89 -2.00
CA ASP A 242 -27.40 -20.29 -1.82
C ASP A 242 -27.46 -21.63 -1.09
N SER A 243 -28.18 -21.67 0.02
CA SER A 243 -28.30 -22.85 0.88
C SER A 243 -29.11 -23.98 0.26
N VAL A 244 -29.86 -23.72 -0.83
CA VAL A 244 -30.75 -24.69 -1.46
C VAL A 244 -30.04 -25.48 -2.56
N ASP A 245 -29.38 -24.79 -3.49
CA ASP A 245 -28.76 -25.40 -4.67
C ASP A 245 -27.23 -25.36 -4.65
N GLY A 246 -26.62 -24.65 -3.69
CA GLY A 246 -25.17 -24.49 -3.58
C GLY A 246 -24.56 -23.52 -4.59
N GLY A 247 -25.38 -22.88 -5.44
CA GLY A 247 -24.96 -21.81 -6.33
C GLY A 247 -24.40 -20.61 -5.56
N VAL A 248 -23.52 -19.84 -6.19
CA VAL A 248 -22.85 -18.71 -5.52
C VAL A 248 -23.19 -17.42 -6.24
N TYR A 249 -23.69 -16.43 -5.50
CA TYR A 249 -23.99 -15.11 -6.05
C TYR A 249 -22.73 -14.42 -6.55
N HIS A 250 -22.85 -13.66 -7.64
CA HIS A 250 -21.69 -13.05 -8.29
C HIS A 250 -21.11 -11.86 -7.50
N LYS A 251 -21.97 -11.02 -6.92
CA LYS A 251 -21.59 -9.80 -6.20
C LYS A 251 -22.67 -9.34 -5.23
N LEU A 252 -22.27 -8.52 -4.26
CA LEU A 252 -23.14 -7.73 -3.40
C LEU A 252 -22.83 -6.26 -3.68
N THR A 253 -23.83 -5.54 -4.19
CA THR A 253 -23.64 -4.21 -4.76
C THR A 253 -24.87 -3.34 -4.52
N THR A 254 -24.66 -2.03 -4.43
CA THR A 254 -25.73 -1.05 -4.65
C THR A 254 -26.09 -0.98 -6.14
N PRO A 255 -27.29 -0.47 -6.50
CA PRO A 255 -27.68 -0.26 -7.89
C PRO A 255 -26.73 0.69 -8.66
N ASP A 256 -26.25 1.72 -7.97
CA ASP A 256 -25.33 2.74 -8.48
C ASP A 256 -24.13 2.89 -7.54
N PHE A 257 -23.00 3.39 -8.04
CA PHE A 257 -21.85 3.69 -7.18
C PHE A 257 -22.21 4.79 -6.18
N GLU A 258 -21.86 4.55 -4.91
CA GLU A 258 -22.02 5.55 -3.87
C GLU A 258 -21.03 6.70 -4.09
N VAL A 259 -21.50 7.93 -3.86
CA VAL A 259 -20.67 9.15 -3.96
C VAL A 259 -20.09 9.45 -2.59
N HIS A 260 -18.79 9.77 -2.55
CA HIS A 260 -18.08 10.15 -1.32
C HIS A 260 -18.60 11.44 -0.68
#